data_AF-A0A359BJ45-F1
#
_entry.id   AF-A0A359BJ45-F1
#
_cell.length_a   1.000
_cell.length_b   1.000
_cell.length_c   1.000
_cell.angle_alpha   90.00
_cell.angle_beta   90.00
_cell.angle_gamma   90.00
#
_symmetry.space_group_name_H-M   'P 1'
#
loop_
_entity.id
_entity.type
_entity.pdbx_description
1 polymer ?
#
loop_
_entity_poly.entity_id
_entity_poly.type
_entity_poly.pdbx_seq_one_letter_code
_entity_poly.pdbx_strand_id
1 'polypeptide(L)'
;MAHPHATYLKGLRHQVHDEPDKNWLINSQVLRGLAALREYGLTYDLLIRPREIPAAVSCIERLPGQTFVIDHIAKPKISQGWDIDWEDAISRLADFRDRVWIKLSGLVTEADWKNWSHADIAPYVSRVIELFGPGRVMAGSDWPVCNLASDYSGAIDLVRTCISEYNGHDQECIMRNSAVSAYNLDLS
;
A
#
# COMPACT_ATOMS: atom_id res chain seq x y z
N MET A 1 4.72 -0.19 23.97
CA MET A 1 4.91 -1.62 23.64
C MET A 1 3.54 -2.26 23.53
N ALA A 2 3.27 -3.07 22.49
CA ALA A 2 2.08 -3.93 22.44
C ALA A 2 1.95 -4.79 23.70
N HIS A 3 0.73 -5.23 24.04
CA HIS A 3 0.48 -6.12 25.18
C HIS A 3 1.47 -7.30 25.15
N PRO A 4 2.02 -7.77 26.29
CA PRO A 4 3.05 -8.83 26.34
C PRO A 4 2.68 -10.20 25.71
N HIS A 5 1.48 -10.32 25.15
CA HIS A 5 0.98 -11.50 24.44
C HIS A 5 0.53 -11.21 22.99
N ALA A 6 0.61 -9.96 22.53
CA ALA A 6 0.18 -9.53 21.21
C ALA A 6 1.35 -9.51 20.22
N THR A 7 2.09 -10.62 20.13
CA THR A 7 3.32 -10.73 19.31
C THR A 7 3.04 -10.56 17.81
N TYR A 8 1.87 -11.01 17.35
CA TYR A 8 1.50 -11.05 15.93
C TYR A 8 0.66 -9.86 15.46
N LEU A 9 0.10 -9.05 16.37
CA LEU A 9 -0.63 -7.84 15.99
C LEU A 9 0.39 -6.76 15.63
N LYS A 10 0.48 -6.43 14.33
CA LYS A 10 1.45 -5.46 13.81
C LYS A 10 0.84 -4.18 13.23
N GLY A 11 -0.47 -4.18 12.99
CA GLY A 11 -1.15 -3.03 12.42
C GLY A 11 -2.67 -3.15 12.52
N LEU A 12 -3.34 -2.04 12.23
CA LEU A 12 -4.80 -1.97 12.10
C LEU A 12 -5.18 -1.44 10.72
N ARG A 13 -6.40 -1.77 10.30
CA ARG A 13 -6.98 -1.29 9.05
C ARG A 13 -8.46 -0.96 9.25
N HIS A 14 -8.91 0.12 8.63
CA HIS A 14 -10.33 0.42 8.44
C HIS A 14 -10.62 0.53 6.93
N GLN A 15 -11.85 0.20 6.51
CA GLN A 15 -12.29 0.30 5.12
C GLN A 15 -12.65 1.75 4.76
N VAL A 16 -11.65 2.65 4.81
CA VAL A 16 -11.83 4.09 4.58
C VAL A 16 -12.48 4.35 3.23
N HIS A 17 -12.14 3.58 2.21
CA HIS A 17 -12.70 3.74 0.87
C HIS A 17 -14.23 3.59 0.80
N ASP A 18 -14.87 2.94 1.78
CA ASP A 18 -16.31 2.70 1.83
C ASP A 18 -17.04 3.71 2.73
N GLU A 19 -16.30 4.60 3.39
CA GLU A 19 -16.89 5.71 4.13
C GLU A 19 -17.59 6.68 3.17
N PRO A 20 -18.78 7.19 3.52
CA PRO A 20 -19.50 8.13 2.66
C PRO A 20 -18.73 9.45 2.52
N ASP A 21 -18.05 9.90 3.59
CA ASP A 21 -17.23 11.10 3.59
C ASP A 21 -15.79 10.80 3.15
N LYS A 22 -15.37 11.36 2.01
CA LYS A 22 -13.99 11.27 1.52
C LYS A 22 -12.95 11.88 2.48
N ASN A 23 -13.39 12.72 3.42
CA ASN A 23 -12.55 13.36 4.44
C ASN A 23 -12.56 12.62 5.79
N TRP A 24 -13.11 11.41 5.87
CA TRP A 24 -13.24 10.65 7.12
C TRP A 24 -11.93 10.56 7.93
N LEU A 25 -10.79 10.37 7.25
CA LEU A 25 -9.46 10.28 7.88
C LEU A 25 -9.04 11.52 8.68
N ILE A 26 -9.53 12.71 8.32
CA ILE A 26 -9.19 13.96 9.03
C ILE A 26 -10.20 14.32 10.13
N ASN A 27 -11.18 13.45 10.39
CA ASN A 27 -12.05 13.58 11.54
C ASN A 27 -11.22 13.55 12.83
N SER A 28 -11.48 14.47 13.76
CA SER A 28 -10.71 14.59 15.00
C SER A 28 -10.69 13.31 15.84
N GLN A 29 -11.76 12.51 15.83
CA GLN A 29 -11.82 11.27 16.59
C GLN A 29 -10.97 10.18 15.95
N VAL A 30 -10.99 10.10 14.62
CA VAL A 30 -10.15 9.19 13.84
C VAL A 30 -8.67 9.51 14.06
N LEU A 31 -8.29 10.79 13.91
CA LEU A 31 -6.91 11.22 14.15
C LEU A 31 -6.42 10.87 15.56
N ARG A 32 -7.26 11.03 16.59
CA ARG A 32 -6.91 10.63 17.96
C ARG A 32 -6.69 9.12 18.09
N GLY A 33 -7.55 8.30 17.48
CA GLY A 33 -7.39 6.84 17.49
C GLY A 33 -6.11 6.40 16.78
N LEU A 34 -5.83 6.98 15.60
CA LEU A 34 -4.62 6.68 14.84
C LEU A 34 -3.35 7.12 15.58
N ALA A 35 -3.36 8.27 16.26
CA ALA A 35 -2.23 8.74 17.06
C ALA A 35 -1.83 7.76 18.18
N ALA A 36 -2.79 7.01 18.74
CA ALA A 36 -2.53 6.05 19.80
C ALA A 36 -1.77 4.81 19.30
N LEU A 37 -1.87 4.45 18.02
CA LEU A 37 -1.23 3.25 17.45
C LEU A 37 0.30 3.28 17.58
N ARG A 38 0.89 4.47 17.44
CA ARG A 38 2.33 4.69 17.60
C ARG A 38 2.86 4.23 18.95
N GLU A 39 2.11 4.41 20.03
CA GLU A 39 2.53 4.01 21.39
C GLU A 39 2.69 2.49 21.55
N TYR A 40 1.98 1.75 20.68
CA TYR A 40 2.04 0.30 20.59
C TYR A 40 2.97 -0.21 19.49
N GLY A 41 3.53 0.69 18.67
CA GLY A 41 4.34 0.33 17.50
C GLY A 41 3.53 -0.35 16.39
N LEU A 42 2.23 -0.06 16.31
CA LEU A 42 1.34 -0.62 15.29
C LEU A 42 1.32 0.29 14.06
N THR A 43 1.32 -0.31 12.87
CA THR A 43 1.06 0.40 11.60
C THR A 43 -0.43 0.73 11.44
N TYR A 44 -0.72 1.64 10.52
CA TYR A 44 -2.06 1.79 9.97
C TYR A 44 -2.06 1.55 8.47
N ASP A 45 -2.85 0.58 8.03
CA ASP A 45 -2.99 0.24 6.63
C ASP A 45 -4.09 1.10 6.00
N LEU A 46 -3.72 1.92 5.03
CA LEU A 46 -4.58 2.86 4.31
C LEU A 46 -5.24 2.18 3.12
N LEU A 47 -6.45 1.66 3.32
CA LEU A 47 -7.32 1.17 2.26
C LEU A 47 -8.17 2.30 1.69
N ILE A 48 -7.63 2.95 0.66
CA ILE A 48 -8.17 4.17 0.04
C ILE A 48 -8.27 4.04 -1.48
N ARG A 49 -9.04 4.94 -2.12
CA ARG A 49 -9.09 5.18 -3.56
C ARG A 49 -8.50 6.58 -3.84
N PRO A 50 -8.34 6.99 -5.12
CA PRO A 50 -7.80 8.33 -5.42
C PRO A 50 -8.58 9.48 -4.75
N ARG A 51 -9.90 9.32 -4.54
CA ARG A 51 -10.74 10.35 -3.92
C ARG A 51 -10.38 10.66 -2.46
N GLU A 52 -9.81 9.69 -1.72
CA GLU A 52 -9.44 9.87 -0.30
C GLU A 52 -7.96 10.24 -0.10
N ILE A 53 -7.12 10.17 -1.14
CA ILE A 53 -5.69 10.49 -1.02
C ILE A 53 -5.44 11.89 -0.42
N PRO A 54 -6.18 12.96 -0.77
CA PRO A 54 -6.00 14.27 -0.12
C PRO A 54 -6.20 14.22 1.41
N ALA A 55 -7.17 13.45 1.89
CA ALA A 55 -7.40 13.27 3.32
C ALA A 55 -6.32 12.38 3.97
N ALA A 56 -5.82 11.37 3.25
CA ALA A 56 -4.70 10.54 3.69
C ALA A 56 -3.41 11.37 3.85
N VAL A 57 -3.08 12.22 2.88
CA VAL A 57 -1.93 13.16 2.96
C VAL A 57 -2.06 14.03 4.22
N SER A 58 -3.21 14.68 4.42
CA SER A 58 -3.39 15.54 5.61
C SER A 58 -3.38 14.75 6.93
N CYS A 59 -3.82 13.49 6.92
CA CYS A 59 -3.71 12.60 8.08
C CYS A 59 -2.23 12.29 8.39
N ILE A 60 -1.42 11.96 7.39
CA ILE A 60 0.01 11.65 7.54
C ILE A 60 0.81 12.88 8.01
N GLU A 61 0.46 14.07 7.54
CA GLU A 61 1.03 15.34 8.00
C GLU A 61 0.76 15.59 9.49
N ARG A 62 -0.46 15.29 9.95
CA ARG A 62 -0.91 15.54 11.34
C ARG A 62 -0.41 14.50 12.33
N LEU A 63 0.11 13.36 11.86
CA LEU A 63 0.53 12.24 12.70
C LEU A 63 2.02 11.91 12.48
N PRO A 64 2.94 12.84 12.82
CA PRO A 64 4.37 12.58 12.71
C PRO A 64 4.77 11.40 13.61
N GLY A 65 5.50 10.45 13.04
CA GLY A 65 5.96 9.23 13.72
C GLY A 65 4.97 8.06 13.71
N GLN A 66 3.78 8.20 13.12
CA GLN A 66 2.93 7.06 12.81
C GLN A 66 3.40 6.41 11.49
N THR A 67 3.56 5.10 11.49
CA THR A 67 3.85 4.32 10.27
C THR A 67 2.56 4.01 9.53
N PHE A 68 2.57 4.25 8.22
CA PHE A 68 1.44 3.95 7.34
C PHE A 68 1.85 2.98 6.23
N VAL A 69 0.91 2.15 5.80
CA VAL A 69 1.08 1.27 4.64
C VAL A 69 -0.09 1.48 3.69
N ILE A 70 0.17 1.95 2.47
CA ILE A 70 -0.86 2.15 1.45
C ILE A 70 -1.21 0.81 0.83
N ASP A 71 -2.49 0.44 0.91
CA ASP A 71 -3.00 -0.78 0.26
C ASP A 71 -3.19 -0.54 -1.24
N HIS A 72 -2.85 -1.56 -2.03
CA HIS A 72 -3.17 -1.69 -3.46
C HIS A 72 -2.86 -0.46 -4.31
N ILE A 73 -1.71 0.18 -4.04
CA ILE A 73 -1.28 1.44 -4.66
C ILE A 73 -2.37 2.54 -4.71
N ALA A 74 -3.24 2.57 -3.69
CA ALA A 74 -4.42 3.44 -3.60
C ALA A 74 -5.46 3.26 -4.72
N LYS A 75 -5.56 2.03 -5.27
CA LYS A 75 -6.60 1.57 -6.19
C LYS A 75 -6.80 2.48 -7.42
N PRO A 76 -5.79 2.67 -8.28
CA PRO A 76 -5.95 3.36 -9.56
C PRO A 76 -6.97 2.63 -10.42
N LYS A 77 -7.68 3.36 -11.28
CA LYS A 77 -8.66 2.76 -12.19
C LYS A 77 -7.97 2.19 -13.44
N ILE A 78 -7.15 1.14 -13.28
CA ILE A 78 -6.30 0.59 -14.35
C ILE A 78 -7.10 0.23 -15.61
N SER A 79 -8.31 -0.32 -15.44
CA SER A 79 -9.24 -0.63 -16.54
C SER A 79 -9.65 0.58 -17.40
N GLN A 80 -9.42 1.81 -16.95
CA GLN A 80 -9.72 3.06 -17.65
C GLN A 80 -8.48 3.69 -18.32
N GLY A 81 -7.33 3.02 -18.26
CA GLY A 81 -6.06 3.57 -18.71
C GLY A 81 -5.39 4.46 -17.67
N TRP A 82 -4.25 5.05 -18.04
CA TRP A 82 -3.44 5.86 -17.13
C TRP A 82 -4.18 7.09 -16.60
N ASP A 83 -4.15 7.26 -15.28
CA ASP A 83 -4.82 8.35 -14.57
C ASP A 83 -3.78 9.32 -13.97
N ILE A 84 -3.69 10.51 -14.55
CA ILE A 84 -2.75 11.56 -14.10
C ILE A 84 -3.11 12.07 -12.70
N ASP A 85 -4.39 12.08 -12.33
CA ASP A 85 -4.82 12.54 -11.01
C ASP A 85 -4.39 11.54 -9.94
N TRP A 86 -4.42 10.24 -10.25
CA TRP A 86 -3.84 9.21 -9.39
C TRP A 86 -2.32 9.38 -9.26
N GLU A 87 -1.62 9.62 -10.36
CA GLU A 87 -0.17 9.78 -10.38
C GLU A 87 0.29 10.98 -9.54
N ASP A 88 -0.36 12.13 -9.70
CA ASP A 88 -0.08 13.32 -8.90
C ASP A 88 -0.38 13.07 -7.42
N ALA A 89 -1.48 12.38 -7.13
CA ALA A 89 -1.90 12.08 -5.77
C ALA A 89 -0.95 11.09 -5.07
N ILE A 90 -0.51 10.03 -5.76
CA ILE A 90 0.41 9.04 -5.20
C ILE A 90 1.82 9.63 -5.02
N SER A 91 2.24 10.54 -5.91
CA SER A 91 3.50 11.29 -5.77
C SER A 91 3.55 12.06 -4.45
N ARG A 92 2.46 12.73 -4.07
CA ARG A 92 2.36 13.43 -2.77
C ARG A 92 2.47 12.51 -1.56
N LEU A 93 2.04 11.25 -1.68
CA LEU A 93 2.23 10.26 -0.61
C LEU A 93 3.68 9.81 -0.51
N ALA A 94 4.42 9.82 -1.63
CA ALA A 94 5.83 9.45 -1.68
C ALA A 94 6.75 10.46 -0.96
N ASP A 95 6.32 11.71 -0.80
CA ASP A 95 7.01 12.72 0.03
C ASP A 95 7.18 12.28 1.49
N PHE A 96 6.37 11.32 1.96
CA PHE A 96 6.40 10.78 3.31
C PHE A 96 7.05 9.41 3.41
N ARG A 97 7.88 9.03 2.42
CA ARG A 97 8.60 7.74 2.37
C ARG A 97 9.53 7.48 3.56
N ASP A 98 9.75 8.41 4.47
CA ASP A 98 10.42 8.15 5.75
C ASP A 98 9.56 7.26 6.67
N ARG A 99 8.23 7.29 6.53
CA ARG A 99 7.26 6.57 7.38
C ARG A 99 6.07 5.96 6.64
N VAL A 100 6.05 6.04 5.31
CA VAL A 100 5.01 5.48 4.45
C VAL A 100 5.60 4.39 3.56
N TRP A 101 4.97 3.22 3.59
CA TRP A 101 5.20 2.12 2.66
C TRP A 101 3.99 1.92 1.77
N ILE A 102 4.15 1.15 0.70
CA ILE A 102 3.09 0.89 -0.29
C ILE A 102 3.12 -0.56 -0.77
N LYS A 103 1.94 -1.16 -0.94
CA LYS A 103 1.79 -2.54 -1.41
C LYS A 103 1.54 -2.61 -2.92
N LEU A 104 2.35 -3.39 -3.62
CA LEU A 104 2.06 -3.90 -4.96
C LEU A 104 1.15 -5.13 -4.82
N SER A 105 -0.15 -4.89 -4.66
CA SER A 105 -1.16 -5.93 -4.48
C SER A 105 -2.52 -5.48 -5.02
N GLY A 106 -3.45 -6.40 -5.27
CA GLY A 106 -4.82 -6.06 -5.71
C GLY A 106 -4.90 -5.40 -7.10
N LEU A 107 -3.82 -5.39 -7.87
CA LEU A 107 -3.75 -4.65 -9.14
C LEU A 107 -4.61 -5.29 -10.25
N VAL A 108 -4.61 -6.63 -10.31
CA VAL A 108 -5.39 -7.40 -11.29
C VAL A 108 -6.90 -7.14 -11.15
N THR A 109 -7.37 -6.79 -9.95
CA THR A 109 -8.77 -6.46 -9.68
C THR A 109 -9.13 -4.99 -9.89
N GLU A 110 -8.16 -4.13 -10.22
CA GLU A 110 -8.43 -2.77 -10.70
C GLU A 110 -8.34 -2.64 -12.23
N ALA A 111 -7.72 -3.64 -12.88
CA ALA A 111 -7.67 -3.82 -14.33
C ALA A 111 -8.96 -4.45 -14.90
N ASP A 112 -9.00 -4.75 -16.20
CA ASP A 112 -10.07 -5.59 -16.77
C ASP A 112 -9.90 -7.02 -16.25
N TRP A 113 -10.80 -7.48 -15.38
CA TRP A 113 -10.70 -8.77 -14.71
C TRP A 113 -10.59 -9.97 -15.66
N LYS A 114 -11.09 -9.84 -16.89
CA LYS A 114 -11.10 -10.93 -17.88
C LYS A 114 -9.95 -10.85 -18.86
N ASN A 115 -9.50 -9.64 -19.19
CA ASN A 115 -8.60 -9.41 -20.32
C ASN A 115 -7.34 -8.61 -19.97
N TRP A 116 -7.06 -8.37 -18.69
CA TRP A 116 -5.84 -7.66 -18.30
C TRP A 116 -4.59 -8.37 -18.83
N SER A 117 -3.59 -7.57 -19.14
CA SER A 117 -2.26 -8.02 -19.52
C SER A 117 -1.21 -7.39 -18.61
N HIS A 118 0.00 -7.96 -18.60
CA HIS A 118 1.12 -7.37 -17.87
C HIS A 118 1.39 -5.92 -18.30
N ALA A 119 1.20 -5.58 -19.58
CA ALA A 119 1.43 -4.25 -20.12
C ALA A 119 0.47 -3.19 -19.55
N ASP A 120 -0.72 -3.59 -19.10
CA ASP A 120 -1.70 -2.67 -18.51
C ASP A 120 -1.30 -2.25 -17.09
N ILE A 121 -0.59 -3.12 -16.37
CA ILE A 121 -0.29 -2.96 -14.94
C ILE A 121 1.17 -2.53 -14.71
N ALA A 122 2.11 -3.02 -15.50
CA ALA A 122 3.54 -2.75 -15.33
C ALA A 122 3.89 -1.25 -15.22
N PRO A 123 3.29 -0.33 -16.00
CA PRO A 123 3.56 1.11 -15.85
C PRO A 123 3.25 1.63 -14.44
N TYR A 124 2.19 1.13 -13.79
CA TYR A 124 1.81 1.54 -12.44
C TYR A 124 2.82 1.03 -11.41
N VAL A 125 3.26 -0.22 -11.55
CA VAL A 125 4.27 -0.83 -10.69
C VAL A 125 5.59 -0.07 -10.82
N SER A 126 6.06 0.17 -12.05
CA SER A 126 7.28 0.93 -12.32
C SER A 126 7.22 2.33 -11.69
N ARG A 127 6.12 3.07 -11.90
CA ARG A 127 5.96 4.41 -11.33
C ARG A 127 5.99 4.40 -9.80
N VAL A 128 5.32 3.44 -9.16
CA VAL A 128 5.32 3.32 -7.70
C VAL A 128 6.72 3.02 -7.16
N ILE A 129 7.48 2.15 -7.83
CA ILE A 129 8.87 1.86 -7.44
C ILE A 129 9.77 3.09 -7.65
N GLU A 130 9.61 3.83 -8.75
CA GLU A 130 10.35 5.09 -8.98
C GLU A 130 10.09 6.13 -7.88
N LEU A 131 8.84 6.28 -7.45
CA LEU A 131 8.45 7.29 -6.46
C LEU A 131 8.90 6.93 -5.03
N PHE A 132 8.64 5.69 -4.59
CA PHE A 132 8.86 5.26 -3.21
C PHE A 132 10.26 4.67 -2.99
N GLY A 133 10.83 4.06 -4.02
CA GLY A 133 12.05 3.26 -3.96
C GLY A 133 11.80 1.83 -3.45
N PRO A 134 12.66 0.86 -3.84
CA PRO A 134 12.48 -0.56 -3.49
C PRO A 134 12.34 -0.85 -1.99
N GLY A 135 13.02 -0.07 -1.14
CA GLY A 135 12.95 -0.18 0.33
C GLY A 135 11.66 0.31 0.98
N ARG A 136 10.69 0.80 0.20
CA ARG A 136 9.36 1.27 0.65
C ARG A 136 8.19 0.63 -0.07
N VAL A 137 8.48 -0.24 -1.03
CA VAL A 137 7.50 -0.99 -1.79
C VAL A 137 7.52 -2.44 -1.33
N MET A 138 6.36 -3.07 -1.18
CA MET A 138 6.26 -4.48 -0.82
C MET A 138 5.25 -5.24 -1.68
N ALA A 139 5.57 -6.47 -2.05
CA ALA A 139 4.67 -7.34 -2.78
C ALA A 139 3.52 -7.86 -1.90
N GLY A 140 2.35 -8.10 -2.49
CA GLY A 140 1.27 -8.84 -1.85
C GLY A 140 0.30 -9.41 -2.88
N SER A 141 -0.31 -10.57 -2.59
CA SER A 141 -1.21 -11.22 -3.55
C SER A 141 -2.62 -10.63 -3.56
N ASP A 142 -3.08 -10.10 -2.43
CA ASP A 142 -4.50 -9.80 -2.17
C ASP A 142 -5.41 -11.04 -2.25
N TRP A 143 -4.87 -12.23 -1.99
CA TRP A 143 -5.66 -13.45 -1.91
C TRP A 143 -6.63 -13.43 -0.70
N PRO A 144 -7.88 -13.90 -0.83
CA PRO A 144 -8.46 -14.56 -2.01
C PRO A 144 -9.15 -13.62 -3.02
N VAL A 145 -9.12 -12.30 -2.81
CA VAL A 145 -9.79 -11.32 -3.70
C VAL A 145 -9.20 -11.36 -5.11
N CYS A 146 -7.88 -11.57 -5.24
CA CYS A 146 -7.23 -11.71 -6.54
C CYS A 146 -7.84 -12.82 -7.43
N ASN A 147 -8.55 -13.81 -6.85
CA ASN A 147 -9.21 -14.88 -7.60
C ASN A 147 -10.34 -14.39 -8.51
N LEU A 148 -10.76 -13.13 -8.38
CA LEU A 148 -11.72 -12.50 -9.30
C LEU A 148 -11.14 -12.22 -10.69
N ALA A 149 -9.81 -12.13 -10.81
CA ALA A 149 -9.12 -11.75 -12.04
C ALA A 149 -7.85 -12.59 -12.34
N SER A 150 -7.34 -13.36 -11.38
CA SER A 150 -6.14 -14.20 -11.53
C SER A 150 -6.20 -15.37 -10.52
N ASP A 151 -5.05 -15.94 -10.16
CA ASP A 151 -4.88 -16.80 -9.00
C ASP A 151 -3.75 -16.26 -8.10
N TYR A 152 -3.45 -16.95 -6.99
CA TYR A 152 -2.38 -16.54 -6.07
C TYR A 152 -1.02 -16.40 -6.78
N SER A 153 -0.66 -17.39 -7.60
CA SER A 153 0.63 -17.43 -8.29
C SER A 153 0.72 -16.33 -9.33
N GLY A 154 -0.33 -16.13 -10.13
CA GLY A 154 -0.41 -15.08 -11.14
C GLY A 154 -0.30 -13.67 -10.54
N ALA A 155 -0.92 -13.42 -9.39
CA ALA A 155 -0.80 -12.13 -8.70
C ALA A 155 0.63 -11.86 -8.20
N ILE A 156 1.33 -12.87 -7.68
CA ILE A 156 2.73 -12.73 -7.23
C ILE A 156 3.70 -12.68 -8.40
N ASP A 157 3.49 -13.49 -9.43
CA ASP A 157 4.35 -13.56 -10.60
C ASP A 157 4.27 -12.27 -11.42
N LEU A 158 3.11 -11.60 -11.46
CA LEU A 158 2.99 -10.23 -11.98
C LEU A 158 4.03 -9.28 -11.36
N VAL A 159 4.16 -9.28 -10.02
CA VAL A 159 5.13 -8.43 -9.32
C VAL A 159 6.56 -8.88 -9.64
N ARG A 160 6.83 -10.19 -9.62
CA ARG A 160 8.15 -10.74 -9.95
C ARG A 160 8.61 -10.38 -11.37
N THR A 161 7.70 -10.45 -12.34
CA THR A 161 7.99 -10.06 -13.73
C THR A 161 8.25 -8.57 -13.84
N CYS A 162 7.48 -7.71 -13.15
CA CYS A 162 7.72 -6.26 -13.14
C CYS A 162 9.10 -5.88 -12.58
N ILE A 163 9.67 -6.70 -11.69
CA ILE A 163 10.95 -6.41 -11.03
C ILE A 163 12.11 -7.27 -11.53
N SER A 164 11.94 -8.07 -12.60
CA SER A 164 12.95 -9.05 -13.04
C SER A 164 14.30 -8.44 -13.38
N GLU A 165 14.29 -7.21 -13.90
CA GLU A 165 15.49 -6.48 -14.33
C GLU A 165 16.15 -5.68 -13.19
N TYR A 166 15.53 -5.63 -12.00
CA TYR A 166 16.12 -4.99 -10.83
C TYR A 166 17.24 -5.87 -10.28
N ASN A 167 18.21 -5.26 -9.59
CA ASN A 167 19.26 -6.03 -8.92
C ASN A 167 18.66 -6.89 -7.78
N GLY A 168 19.38 -7.94 -7.38
CA GLY A 168 18.88 -8.88 -6.36
C GLY A 168 18.55 -8.24 -5.01
N HIS A 169 19.24 -7.15 -4.64
CA HIS A 169 18.96 -6.43 -3.39
C HIS A 169 17.60 -5.72 -3.45
N ASP A 170 17.30 -5.03 -4.54
CA ASP A 170 16.03 -4.34 -4.73
C ASP A 170 14.87 -5.33 -4.84
N GLN A 171 15.07 -6.45 -5.53
CA GLN A 171 14.09 -7.54 -5.56
C GLN A 171 13.81 -8.08 -4.15
N GLU A 172 14.84 -8.31 -3.34
CA GLU A 172 14.68 -8.76 -1.95
C GLU A 172 13.98 -7.71 -1.08
N CYS A 173 14.24 -6.42 -1.32
CA CYS A 173 13.53 -5.35 -0.62
C CYS A 173 12.02 -5.42 -0.91
N ILE A 174 11.64 -5.52 -2.18
CA ILE A 174 10.24 -5.55 -2.60
C ILE A 174 9.55 -6.85 -2.16
N MET A 175 10.22 -7.98 -2.26
CA MET A 175 9.61 -9.28 -1.97
C MET A 175 9.63 -9.65 -0.47
N ARG A 176 10.43 -8.96 0.36
CA ARG A 176 10.63 -9.33 1.76
C ARG A 176 10.93 -8.15 2.69
N ASN A 177 12.06 -7.46 2.49
CA ASN A 177 12.61 -6.61 3.56
C ASN A 177 11.74 -5.39 3.87
N SER A 178 11.03 -4.84 2.88
CA SER A 178 10.09 -3.72 3.09
C SER A 178 8.95 -4.10 4.04
N ALA A 179 8.38 -5.31 3.91
CA ALA A 179 7.34 -5.79 4.82
C ALA A 179 7.89 -6.01 6.24
N VAL A 180 9.10 -6.59 6.34
CA VAL A 180 9.80 -6.77 7.63
C VAL A 180 9.99 -5.44 8.33
N SER A 181 10.45 -4.42 7.60
CA SER A 181 10.69 -3.07 8.13
C SER A 181 9.40 -2.36 8.51
N ALA A 182 8.36 -2.40 7.66
CA ALA A 182 7.12 -1.68 7.91
C ALA A 182 6.37 -2.22 9.14
N TYR A 183 6.29 -3.55 9.26
CA TYR A 183 5.53 -4.23 10.31
C TYR A 183 6.38 -4.69 11.49
N ASN A 184 7.68 -4.37 11.53
CA ASN A 184 8.61 -4.79 12.57
C ASN A 184 8.51 -6.30 12.86
N LEU A 185 8.72 -7.10 11.81
CA LEU A 185 8.62 -8.56 11.87
C LEU A 185 9.90 -9.16 12.46
N ASP A 186 9.73 -10.08 13.41
CA ASP A 186 10.82 -10.91 13.92
C ASP A 186 10.94 -12.15 13.03
N LEU A 187 12.13 -12.34 12.46
CA LEU A 187 12.43 -13.47 11.58
C LEU A 187 13.42 -14.47 12.22
N SER A 188 13.70 -14.32 13.52
CA SER A 188 14.53 -15.24 14.29
C SER A 188 13.87 -16.60 14.55
#